data_AF-A0A7S3X2J1-F1
#
_entry.id   AF-A0A7S3X2J1-F1
#
_cell.length_a   1.000
_cell.length_b   1.000
_cell.length_c   1.000
_cell.angle_alpha   90.00
_cell.angle_beta   90.00
_cell.angle_gamma   90.00
#
_symmetry.space_group_name_H-M   'P 1'
#
loop_
_entity.id
_entity.type
_entity.pdbx_description
1 polymer ?
#
loop_
_entity_poly.entity_id
_entity_poly.type
_entity_poly.pdbx_seq_one_letter_code
_entity_poly.pdbx_strand_id
1 'polypeptide(L)'
;MAIAAAAWASSKTDSRSIEMADDSRLGRSSRSTSGPRAEMQASDDALRAAFASVPGPHPLDADSVNLALFAVGWDHLLRDLRLGLPTHTAHAVVGKLVADGVRSAFALRNNLVHFKKIILGIHQTNILLVHDCRRLSTFFREPLSQAHASTGGGGGGVAAQADDDGESKVHRLEGRGYIRSSRYRALSDALCETEGALGALLDARRFTKAVCCVPRHPDAAAAAAAAPAAAATPAAAAEAPTPTPATFGQPCSHSRCAGVLALALPGSMKGYRLLQEAVTEAVQAVLLPTAKEQHQRQRQQQQQQHDQQRDQQHHPQQEQLGRELEAHLGACTARMAALQAAQRGDSGFAALVDTLSSELRLSPASAWFVRCALIARGGAKALVVAEEARKLTAAMCCLLEACTKCAATLADGVAAMEAAPPPADAAPAEARGPRARHDLLRPSRLRRASQAV
;
A
#
# COMPACT_ATOMS: atom_id res chain seq x y z
N MET A 1 -33.20 0.86 -6.04
CA MET A 1 -32.78 1.12 -4.64
C MET A 1 -33.66 2.20 -3.99
N ALA A 2 -34.98 1.99 -3.91
CA ALA A 2 -35.92 2.98 -3.35
C ALA A 2 -36.90 2.37 -2.32
N ILE A 3 -36.74 1.10 -1.97
CA ILE A 3 -37.68 0.37 -1.08
C ILE A 3 -37.06 0.13 0.33
N ALA A 4 -35.76 0.38 0.51
CA ALA A 4 -35.07 0.16 1.79
C ALA A 4 -35.15 1.33 2.80
N ALA A 5 -35.73 2.47 2.44
CA ALA A 5 -35.78 3.66 3.30
C ALA A 5 -37.02 3.72 4.23
N ALA A 6 -38.07 2.94 3.96
CA ALA A 6 -39.33 3.01 4.71
C ALA A 6 -39.37 2.15 5.99
N ALA A 7 -38.46 1.19 6.15
CA ALA A 7 -38.49 0.25 7.28
C ALA A 7 -37.84 0.76 8.58
N TRP A 8 -37.16 1.92 8.54
CA TRP A 8 -36.41 2.42 9.70
C TRP A 8 -37.17 3.44 10.57
N ALA A 9 -38.32 3.94 10.10
CA ALA A 9 -39.08 4.99 10.78
C ALA A 9 -40.10 4.50 11.83
N SER A 10 -40.29 3.19 12.02
CA SER A 10 -41.44 2.65 12.78
C SER A 10 -41.11 2.05 14.16
N SER A 11 -39.93 2.28 14.74
CA SER A 11 -39.49 1.60 15.98
C SER A 11 -39.00 2.54 17.09
N LYS A 12 -39.64 3.70 17.28
CA LYS A 12 -39.37 4.57 18.43
C LYS A 12 -40.64 5.23 18.98
N THR A 13 -41.45 4.43 19.65
CA THR A 13 -42.41 4.91 20.66
C THR A 13 -42.57 3.80 21.69
N ASP A 14 -41.86 3.93 22.80
CA ASP A 14 -42.29 3.54 24.15
C ASP A 14 -41.08 3.30 25.04
N SER A 15 -40.80 4.25 25.93
CA SER A 15 -40.21 3.95 27.24
C SER A 15 -40.56 5.11 28.17
N ARG A 16 -41.36 4.73 29.17
CA ARG A 16 -42.04 5.55 30.15
C ARG A 16 -41.09 6.18 31.15
N SER A 17 -41.58 7.31 31.66
CA SER A 17 -41.20 8.06 32.86
C SER A 17 -40.78 7.17 34.03
N ILE A 18 -39.65 7.50 34.65
CA ILE A 18 -39.37 7.17 36.05
C ILE A 18 -39.27 8.50 36.78
N GLU A 19 -40.34 8.83 37.49
CA GLU A 19 -40.33 9.83 38.55
C GLU A 19 -39.49 9.28 39.72
N MET A 20 -38.49 10.05 40.16
CA MET A 20 -37.97 9.91 41.52
C MET A 20 -38.11 11.26 42.22
N ALA A 21 -38.90 11.22 43.28
CA ALA A 21 -39.23 12.33 44.14
C ALA A 21 -38.06 12.77 45.02
N ASP A 22 -38.11 14.07 45.31
CA ASP A 22 -37.52 14.83 46.41
C ASP A 22 -37.06 14.04 47.64
N ASP A 23 -35.86 14.40 48.14
CA ASP A 23 -35.69 14.54 49.58
C ASP A 23 -34.63 15.61 49.97
N SER A 24 -35.16 16.69 50.55
CA SER A 24 -34.66 17.37 51.75
C SER A 24 -33.31 18.09 51.79
N ARG A 25 -33.42 19.42 51.61
CA ARG A 25 -33.11 20.47 52.60
C ARG A 25 -31.91 20.25 53.55
N LEU A 26 -30.79 20.88 53.19
CA LEU A 26 -29.89 21.49 54.17
C LEU A 26 -29.56 22.92 53.74
N GLY A 27 -29.98 23.88 54.56
CA GLY A 27 -29.68 25.30 54.39
C GLY A 27 -28.17 25.53 54.42
N ARG A 28 -27.59 25.87 53.27
CA ARG A 28 -26.26 26.44 53.18
C ARG A 28 -26.36 27.94 52.90
N SER A 29 -25.73 28.67 53.80
CA SER A 29 -25.43 30.09 53.73
C SER A 29 -24.95 30.49 52.33
N SER A 30 -25.67 31.45 51.75
CA SER A 30 -25.48 32.03 50.43
C SER A 30 -24.20 32.88 50.37
N ARG A 31 -23.06 32.24 50.13
CA ARG A 31 -21.93 32.89 49.45
C ARG A 31 -22.03 32.58 47.97
N SER A 32 -22.26 33.63 47.19
CA SER A 32 -22.26 33.62 45.72
C SER A 32 -20.87 33.27 45.19
N THR A 33 -20.57 31.97 45.15
CA THR A 33 -19.48 31.41 44.37
C THR A 33 -20.05 30.96 43.02
N SER A 34 -20.44 31.90 42.17
CA SER A 34 -20.53 31.64 40.74
C SER A 34 -19.10 31.46 40.24
N GLY A 35 -18.52 30.28 40.53
CA GLY A 35 -17.17 29.95 40.10
C GLY A 35 -17.08 29.81 38.57
N PRO A 36 -15.87 29.66 38.02
CA PRO A 36 -15.60 29.58 36.57
C PRO A 36 -16.49 28.56 35.82
N ARG A 37 -16.98 27.53 36.52
CA ARG A 37 -17.86 26.49 35.97
C ARG A 37 -19.27 27.00 35.65
N ALA A 38 -19.81 27.92 36.45
CA ALA A 38 -21.15 28.48 36.23
C ALA A 38 -21.18 29.42 35.01
N GLU A 39 -20.13 30.23 34.84
CA GLU A 39 -19.97 31.10 33.66
C GLU A 39 -19.81 30.27 32.38
N MET A 40 -19.05 29.17 32.43
CA MET A 40 -18.89 28.27 31.29
C MET A 40 -20.23 27.61 30.92
N GLN A 41 -21.03 27.19 31.90
CA GLN A 41 -22.32 26.56 31.66
C GLN A 41 -23.37 27.52 31.08
N ALA A 42 -23.42 28.77 31.56
CA ALA A 42 -24.28 29.80 30.97
C ALA A 42 -23.88 30.12 29.51
N SER A 43 -22.57 30.10 29.21
CA SER A 43 -22.07 30.24 27.84
C SER A 43 -22.47 29.05 26.96
N ASP A 44 -22.45 27.82 27.48
CA ASP A 44 -22.85 26.63 26.74
C ASP A 44 -24.36 26.64 26.39
N ASP A 45 -25.21 27.07 27.32
CA ASP A 45 -26.66 27.16 27.08
C ASP A 45 -26.99 28.21 26.02
N ALA A 46 -26.31 29.37 26.06
CA ALA A 46 -26.45 30.41 25.04
C ALA A 46 -26.00 29.91 23.65
N LEU A 47 -24.89 29.17 23.58
CA LEU A 47 -24.43 28.53 22.35
C LEU A 47 -25.46 27.53 21.83
N ARG A 48 -25.96 26.64 22.68
CA ARG A 48 -26.97 25.64 22.29
C ARG A 48 -28.24 26.30 21.75
N ALA A 49 -28.69 27.39 22.37
CA ALA A 49 -29.84 28.16 21.89
C ALA A 49 -29.62 28.71 20.46
N ALA A 50 -28.41 29.19 20.15
CA ALA A 50 -28.07 29.66 18.80
C ALA A 50 -28.14 28.56 17.72
N PHE A 51 -28.04 27.29 18.11
CA PHE A 51 -28.10 26.13 17.23
C PHE A 51 -29.48 25.47 17.15
N ALA A 52 -30.52 26.01 17.81
CA ALA A 52 -31.84 25.37 17.89
C ALA A 52 -32.49 25.07 16.52
N SER A 53 -32.13 25.83 15.48
CA SER A 53 -32.62 25.64 14.10
C SER A 53 -31.74 24.72 13.24
N VAL A 54 -30.57 24.30 13.74
CA VAL A 54 -29.62 23.48 12.98
C VAL A 54 -29.90 22.00 13.24
N PRO A 55 -30.23 21.20 12.22
CA PRO A 55 -30.49 19.78 12.42
C PRO A 55 -29.22 19.01 12.79
N GLY A 56 -29.37 18.07 13.73
CA GLY A 56 -28.31 17.16 14.17
C GLY A 56 -27.74 17.48 15.55
N PRO A 57 -26.75 16.69 16.02
CA PRO A 57 -26.15 16.89 17.34
C PRO A 57 -25.32 18.18 17.39
N HIS A 58 -25.30 18.81 18.57
CA HIS A 58 -24.56 20.04 18.81
C HIS A 58 -23.04 19.75 18.86
N PRO A 59 -22.16 20.62 18.30
CA PRO A 59 -20.72 20.38 18.32
C PRO A 59 -20.13 20.13 19.71
N LEU A 60 -20.65 20.79 20.75
CA LEU A 60 -20.23 20.59 22.15
C LEU A 60 -20.53 19.18 22.69
N ASP A 61 -21.45 18.45 22.06
CA ASP A 61 -21.78 17.07 22.44
C ASP A 61 -20.81 16.07 21.82
N ALA A 62 -19.86 16.50 20.99
CA ALA A 62 -18.95 15.59 20.31
C ALA A 62 -17.99 14.90 21.29
N ASP A 63 -18.08 13.58 21.35
CA ASP A 63 -17.22 12.71 22.14
C ASP A 63 -16.61 11.60 21.28
N SER A 64 -15.79 10.72 21.85
CA SER A 64 -15.14 9.65 21.08
C SER A 64 -16.11 8.60 20.52
N VAL A 65 -17.34 8.51 21.03
CA VAL A 65 -18.32 7.46 20.76
C VAL A 65 -19.34 7.91 19.69
N ASN A 66 -19.80 9.15 19.77
CA ASN A 66 -20.93 9.65 18.98
C ASN A 66 -20.51 10.38 17.69
N LEU A 67 -19.20 10.51 17.41
CA LEU A 67 -18.70 11.23 16.23
C LEU A 67 -19.22 10.70 14.89
N ALA A 68 -19.74 9.47 14.83
CA ALA A 68 -20.37 8.92 13.64
C ALA A 68 -21.66 9.67 13.25
N LEU A 69 -22.34 10.31 14.20
CA LEU A 69 -23.60 11.04 14.01
C LEU A 69 -23.41 12.46 13.43
N PHE A 70 -22.17 12.97 13.44
CA PHE A 70 -21.88 14.31 12.99
C PHE A 70 -21.59 14.35 11.48
N ALA A 71 -22.24 15.28 10.79
CA ALA A 71 -21.87 15.68 9.44
C ALA A 71 -20.43 16.23 9.43
N VAL A 72 -19.66 15.89 8.39
CA VAL A 72 -18.22 16.17 8.28
C VAL A 72 -17.97 17.04 7.06
N GLY A 73 -17.11 18.05 7.19
CA GLY A 73 -16.71 18.89 6.06
C GLY A 73 -16.43 20.34 6.46
N TRP A 74 -15.69 21.03 5.60
CA TRP A 74 -15.32 22.43 5.79
C TRP A 74 -16.56 23.34 5.90
N ASP A 75 -17.58 23.13 5.08
CA ASP A 75 -18.76 23.99 5.07
C ASP A 75 -19.58 23.87 6.35
N HIS A 76 -19.65 22.67 6.94
CA HIS A 76 -20.28 22.46 8.24
C HIS A 76 -19.47 23.12 9.38
N LEU A 77 -18.13 23.05 9.33
CA LEU A 77 -17.29 23.76 10.27
C LEU A 77 -17.49 25.28 10.17
N LEU A 78 -17.50 25.82 8.95
CA LEU A 78 -17.70 27.24 8.70
C LEU A 78 -19.05 27.74 9.21
N ARG A 79 -20.12 26.97 8.97
CA ARG A 79 -21.45 27.27 9.51
C ARG A 79 -21.44 27.32 11.03
N ASP A 80 -20.87 26.29 11.66
CA ASP A 80 -20.87 26.20 13.12
C ASP A 80 -20.04 27.33 13.76
N LEU A 81 -18.88 27.67 13.20
CA LEU A 81 -18.05 28.79 13.67
C LEU A 81 -18.78 30.14 13.56
N ARG A 82 -19.57 30.34 12.50
CA ARG A 82 -20.35 31.58 12.30
C ARG A 82 -21.53 31.71 13.24
N LEU A 83 -22.11 30.58 13.68
CA LEU A 83 -23.24 30.56 14.62
C LEU A 83 -22.77 30.63 16.07
N GLY A 84 -21.66 29.98 16.40
CA GLY A 84 -21.17 29.86 17.78
C GLY A 84 -20.17 30.93 18.21
N LEU A 85 -19.75 31.85 17.34
CA LEU A 85 -18.80 32.91 17.70
C LEU A 85 -19.30 34.28 17.24
N PRO A 86 -18.91 35.37 17.92
CA PRO A 86 -19.12 36.72 17.41
C PRO A 86 -18.52 36.86 16.01
N THR A 87 -19.19 37.61 15.13
CA THR A 87 -18.84 37.68 13.69
C THR A 87 -17.37 37.99 13.42
N HIS A 88 -16.80 38.98 14.11
CA HIS A 88 -15.38 39.34 13.95
C HIS A 88 -14.44 38.22 14.39
N THR A 89 -14.74 37.56 15.51
CA THR A 89 -13.99 36.40 16.03
C THR A 89 -14.07 35.22 15.07
N ALA A 90 -15.27 34.92 14.56
CA ALA A 90 -15.48 33.86 13.57
C ALA A 90 -14.64 34.10 12.32
N HIS A 91 -14.61 35.33 11.79
CA HIS A 91 -13.77 35.69 10.64
C HIS A 91 -12.28 35.52 10.93
N ALA A 92 -11.80 35.96 12.09
CA ALA A 92 -10.40 35.81 12.49
C ALA A 92 -10.00 34.33 12.63
N VAL A 93 -10.82 33.52 13.32
CA VAL A 93 -10.61 32.08 13.46
C VAL A 93 -10.59 31.39 12.10
N VAL A 94 -11.57 31.67 11.23
CA VAL A 94 -11.62 31.09 9.88
C VAL A 94 -10.40 31.51 9.06
N GLY A 95 -9.99 32.78 9.12
CA GLY A 95 -8.79 33.27 8.42
C GLY A 95 -7.53 32.53 8.85
N LYS A 96 -7.33 32.34 10.16
CA LYS A 96 -6.20 31.59 10.71
C LYS A 96 -6.25 30.11 10.32
N LEU A 97 -7.41 29.45 10.44
CA LEU A 97 -7.58 28.05 10.01
C LEU A 97 -7.27 27.84 8.52
N VAL A 98 -7.59 28.81 7.66
CA VAL A 98 -7.22 28.77 6.23
C VAL A 98 -5.71 28.96 6.05
N ALA A 99 -5.10 29.93 6.74
CA ALA A 99 -3.66 30.17 6.70
C ALA A 99 -2.85 28.95 7.16
N ASP A 100 -3.33 28.24 8.20
CA ASP A 100 -2.72 27.02 8.72
C ASP A 100 -3.07 25.77 7.89
N GLY A 101 -3.79 25.92 6.78
CA GLY A 101 -4.03 24.86 5.81
C GLY A 101 -5.15 23.87 6.17
N VAL A 102 -5.98 24.15 7.19
CA VAL A 102 -7.08 23.26 7.62
C VAL A 102 -8.08 23.02 6.48
N ARG A 103 -8.42 24.07 5.71
CA ARG A 103 -9.30 23.93 4.53
C ARG A 103 -8.69 23.01 3.48
N SER A 104 -7.39 23.15 3.20
CA SER A 104 -6.66 22.29 2.26
C SER A 104 -6.61 20.85 2.76
N ALA A 105 -6.48 20.64 4.07
CA ALA A 105 -6.52 19.32 4.69
C ALA A 105 -7.88 18.62 4.50
N PHE A 106 -9.00 19.35 4.61
CA PHE A 106 -10.33 18.83 4.29
C PHE A 106 -10.44 18.39 2.83
N ALA A 107 -9.97 19.23 1.89
CA ALA A 107 -9.99 18.93 0.46
C ALA A 107 -9.15 17.68 0.16
N LEU A 108 -7.92 17.61 0.69
CA LEU A 108 -7.03 16.47 0.54
C LEU A 108 -7.67 15.17 1.07
N ARG A 109 -8.26 15.21 2.28
CA ARG A 109 -8.98 14.06 2.84
C ARG A 109 -10.09 13.56 1.92
N ASN A 110 -10.89 14.47 1.36
CA ASN A 110 -11.97 14.10 0.44
C ASN A 110 -11.41 13.49 -0.85
N ASN A 111 -10.35 14.08 -1.41
CA ASN A 111 -9.66 13.57 -2.58
C ASN A 111 -9.08 12.17 -2.34
N LEU A 112 -8.46 11.90 -1.18
CA LEU A 112 -7.94 10.57 -0.84
C LEU A 112 -9.06 9.54 -0.67
N VAL A 113 -10.20 9.92 -0.11
CA VAL A 113 -11.37 9.03 -0.02
C VAL A 113 -11.90 8.67 -1.42
N HIS A 114 -11.97 9.64 -2.34
CA HIS A 114 -12.36 9.40 -3.73
C HIS A 114 -11.32 8.56 -4.48
N PHE A 115 -10.04 8.90 -4.36
CA PHE A 115 -8.93 8.16 -4.94
C PHE A 115 -8.95 6.68 -4.53
N LYS A 116 -9.15 6.39 -3.24
CA LYS A 116 -9.33 5.02 -2.72
C LYS A 116 -10.48 4.27 -3.41
N LYS A 117 -11.59 4.94 -3.72
CA LYS A 117 -12.73 4.33 -4.41
C LYS A 117 -12.42 4.10 -5.89
N ILE A 118 -11.78 5.05 -6.55
CA ILE A 118 -11.34 4.94 -7.94
C ILE A 118 -10.38 3.75 -8.10
N ILE A 119 -9.36 3.66 -7.25
CA ILE A 119 -8.42 2.52 -7.27
C ILE A 119 -9.14 1.19 -7.07
N LEU A 120 -10.14 1.13 -6.18
CA LEU A 120 -10.94 -0.09 -6.00
C LEU A 120 -11.64 -0.50 -7.30
N GLY A 121 -12.22 0.45 -8.03
CA GLY A 121 -12.84 0.20 -9.34
C GLY A 121 -11.84 -0.32 -10.36
N ILE A 122 -10.69 0.36 -10.52
CA ILE A 122 -9.62 -0.06 -11.45
C ILE A 122 -9.11 -1.47 -11.08
N HIS A 123 -8.88 -1.74 -9.80
CA HIS A 123 -8.44 -3.05 -9.32
C HIS A 123 -9.47 -4.15 -9.65
N GLN A 124 -10.77 -3.88 -9.48
CA GLN A 124 -11.84 -4.83 -9.84
C GLN A 124 -11.86 -5.12 -11.35
N THR A 125 -11.69 -4.10 -12.19
CA THR A 125 -11.59 -4.27 -13.65
C THR A 125 -10.34 -5.08 -14.04
N ASN A 126 -9.19 -4.81 -13.42
CA ASN A 126 -7.95 -5.52 -13.73
C ASN A 126 -7.98 -7.00 -13.33
N ILE A 127 -8.74 -7.40 -12.30
CA ILE A 127 -8.95 -8.82 -11.98
C ILE A 127 -9.57 -9.56 -13.19
N LEU A 128 -10.55 -8.94 -13.85
CA LEU A 128 -11.20 -9.53 -15.02
C LEU A 128 -10.23 -9.64 -16.19
N LEU A 129 -9.41 -8.60 -16.41
CA LEU A 129 -8.38 -8.61 -17.45
C LEU A 129 -7.35 -9.74 -17.24
N VAL A 130 -6.85 -9.91 -16.01
CA VAL A 130 -5.93 -11.02 -15.67
C VAL A 130 -6.58 -12.38 -15.96
N HIS A 131 -7.85 -12.55 -15.60
CA HIS A 131 -8.60 -13.76 -15.87
C HIS A 131 -8.72 -14.03 -17.38
N ASP A 132 -9.02 -13.01 -18.18
CA ASP A 132 -9.14 -13.14 -19.63
C ASP A 132 -7.79 -13.42 -20.31
N CYS A 133 -6.70 -12.78 -19.88
CA CYS A 133 -5.34 -13.09 -20.34
C CYS A 133 -4.96 -14.56 -20.03
N ARG A 134 -5.29 -15.05 -18.83
CA ARG A 134 -5.07 -16.46 -18.44
C ARG A 134 -5.92 -17.41 -19.27
N ARG A 135 -7.15 -17.05 -19.63
CA ARG A 135 -7.98 -17.86 -20.55
C ARG A 135 -7.37 -17.87 -21.95
N LEU A 136 -6.96 -16.71 -22.46
CA LEU A 136 -6.36 -16.59 -23.78
C LEU A 136 -5.05 -17.40 -23.91
N SER A 137 -4.26 -17.49 -22.83
CA SER A 137 -2.99 -18.22 -22.84
C SER A 137 -3.18 -19.73 -23.05
N THR A 138 -4.35 -20.27 -22.71
CA THR A 138 -4.67 -21.69 -22.93
C THR A 138 -4.78 -22.07 -24.41
N PHE A 139 -5.16 -21.14 -25.30
CA PHE A 139 -5.26 -21.40 -26.74
C PHE A 139 -3.91 -21.57 -27.45
N PHE A 140 -2.82 -21.15 -26.81
CA PHE A 140 -1.46 -21.30 -27.36
C PHE A 140 -0.81 -22.63 -26.97
N ARG A 141 -1.46 -23.41 -26.10
CA ARG A 141 -1.02 -24.79 -25.79
C ARG A 141 -1.45 -25.71 -26.92
N GLU A 142 -0.48 -26.42 -27.49
CA GLU A 142 -0.74 -27.43 -28.52
C GLU A 142 -1.67 -28.52 -27.95
N PRO A 143 -2.79 -28.85 -28.63
CA PRO A 143 -3.69 -29.91 -28.17
C PRO A 143 -2.93 -31.23 -28.05
N LEU A 144 -3.07 -31.91 -26.90
CA LEU A 144 -2.44 -33.22 -26.65
C LEU A 144 -2.77 -34.26 -27.74
N SER A 145 -3.89 -34.09 -28.45
CA SER A 145 -4.35 -34.98 -29.53
C SER A 145 -3.55 -34.86 -30.83
N GLN A 146 -2.86 -33.74 -31.10
CA GLN A 146 -2.04 -33.59 -32.32
C GLN A 146 -0.60 -34.09 -32.15
N ALA A 147 -0.09 -34.14 -30.91
CA ALA A 147 1.25 -34.64 -30.61
C ALA A 147 1.42 -36.16 -30.81
N HIS A 148 0.31 -36.93 -30.84
CA HIS A 148 0.34 -38.38 -31.05
C HIS A 148 0.10 -38.81 -32.50
N ALA A 149 -0.51 -37.96 -33.33
CA ALA A 149 -0.81 -38.29 -34.73
C ALA A 149 0.41 -38.12 -35.67
N SER A 150 1.41 -37.33 -35.29
CA SER A 150 2.63 -37.11 -36.09
C SER A 150 3.69 -38.22 -35.95
N THR A 151 3.47 -39.20 -35.06
CA THR A 151 4.42 -40.32 -34.83
C THR A 151 3.99 -41.64 -35.49
N GLY A 152 2.83 -41.69 -36.15
CA GLY A 152 2.19 -42.95 -36.59
C GLY A 152 2.06 -43.18 -38.11
N GLY A 153 2.73 -42.39 -38.95
CA GLY A 153 2.61 -42.45 -40.41
C GLY A 153 3.84 -43.01 -41.13
N GLY A 154 4.50 -44.03 -40.58
CA GLY A 154 5.63 -44.72 -41.18
C GLY A 154 5.29 -46.17 -41.53
N GLY A 155 4.19 -46.38 -42.27
CA GLY A 155 3.86 -47.67 -42.87
C GLY A 155 4.56 -47.80 -44.23
N GLY A 156 5.69 -48.50 -44.26
CA GLY A 156 6.43 -48.84 -45.47
C GLY A 156 7.73 -49.53 -45.10
N GLY A 157 7.64 -50.82 -44.78
CA GLY A 157 8.71 -51.57 -44.13
C GLY A 157 9.93 -51.88 -44.99
N VAL A 158 11.04 -52.18 -44.31
CA VAL A 158 12.00 -53.24 -44.68
C VAL A 158 12.60 -53.80 -43.39
N ALA A 159 12.64 -55.13 -43.37
CA ALA A 159 13.18 -56.10 -42.43
C ALA A 159 14.24 -55.67 -41.39
N ALA A 160 14.00 -56.18 -40.17
CA ALA A 160 14.93 -56.86 -39.28
C ALA A 160 16.43 -56.56 -39.42
N GLN A 161 16.97 -55.79 -38.48
CA GLN A 161 18.32 -56.03 -37.98
C GLN A 161 18.37 -55.68 -36.49
N ALA A 162 18.61 -56.71 -35.69
CA ALA A 162 18.91 -56.61 -34.28
C ALA A 162 20.42 -56.39 -34.15
N ASP A 163 20.81 -55.29 -33.50
CA ASP A 163 22.08 -55.07 -32.78
C ASP A 163 21.84 -53.74 -32.01
N ASP A 164 21.71 -53.82 -30.68
CA ASP A 164 22.77 -53.45 -29.73
C ASP A 164 23.21 -51.98 -29.87
N ASP A 165 22.66 -51.12 -28.99
CA ASP A 165 23.36 -49.99 -28.38
C ASP A 165 22.39 -49.23 -27.46
N GLY A 166 22.71 -49.27 -26.16
CA GLY A 166 22.06 -48.49 -25.12
C GLY A 166 22.28 -46.99 -25.29
N GLU A 167 21.53 -46.20 -24.53
CA GLU A 167 21.65 -44.73 -24.43
C GLU A 167 21.25 -43.91 -25.67
N SER A 168 19.95 -43.60 -25.82
CA SER A 168 19.50 -42.28 -26.36
C SER A 168 17.98 -42.08 -26.31
N LYS A 169 17.29 -42.54 -25.25
CA LYS A 169 15.83 -42.39 -25.13
C LYS A 169 15.35 -41.09 -24.43
N VAL A 170 16.26 -40.17 -24.11
CA VAL A 170 15.95 -38.97 -23.29
C VAL A 170 15.55 -37.73 -24.12
N HIS A 171 15.74 -37.71 -25.45
CA HIS A 171 15.55 -36.48 -26.25
C HIS A 171 14.18 -36.26 -26.92
N ARG A 172 13.14 -37.08 -26.68
CA ARG A 172 11.84 -36.92 -27.37
C ARG A 172 10.74 -36.17 -26.61
N LEU A 173 11.02 -35.63 -25.42
CA LEU A 173 10.09 -34.77 -24.68
C LEU A 173 10.20 -33.27 -25.02
N GLU A 174 11.15 -32.88 -25.86
CA GLU A 174 11.39 -31.47 -26.25
C GLU A 174 10.36 -30.91 -27.26
N GLY A 175 9.36 -31.72 -27.65
CA GLY A 175 8.40 -31.38 -28.72
C GLY A 175 7.03 -30.85 -28.28
N ARG A 176 6.80 -30.48 -27.01
CA ARG A 176 5.55 -29.75 -26.66
C ARG A 176 5.75 -28.27 -26.94
N GLY A 177 5.67 -27.90 -28.21
CA GLY A 177 5.82 -26.52 -28.66
C GLY A 177 4.60 -25.67 -28.31
N TYR A 178 4.82 -24.39 -28.02
CA TYR A 178 3.73 -23.41 -28.03
C TYR A 178 3.46 -23.01 -29.48
N ILE A 179 2.21 -23.17 -29.94
CA ILE A 179 1.81 -22.67 -31.26
C ILE A 179 1.95 -21.15 -31.23
N ARG A 180 2.67 -20.55 -32.20
CA ARG A 180 2.92 -19.10 -32.26
C ARG A 180 3.62 -18.55 -31.00
N SER A 181 4.80 -19.09 -30.69
CA SER A 181 5.63 -18.72 -29.53
C SER A 181 5.80 -17.22 -29.29
N SER A 182 5.89 -16.38 -30.34
CA SER A 182 6.01 -14.93 -30.20
C SER A 182 4.76 -14.25 -29.63
N ARG A 183 3.55 -14.67 -30.05
CA ARG A 183 2.29 -14.15 -29.50
C ARG A 183 2.03 -14.65 -28.09
N TYR A 184 2.38 -15.91 -27.82
CA TYR A 184 2.32 -16.45 -26.47
C TYR A 184 3.24 -15.67 -25.52
N ARG A 185 4.49 -15.40 -25.94
CA ARG A 185 5.43 -14.57 -25.17
C ARG A 185 4.87 -13.20 -24.88
N ALA A 186 4.37 -12.49 -25.90
CA ALA A 186 3.75 -11.17 -25.71
C ALA A 186 2.55 -11.20 -24.74
N LEU A 187 1.72 -12.25 -24.78
CA LEU A 187 0.61 -12.42 -23.84
C LEU A 187 1.09 -12.72 -22.42
N SER A 188 2.14 -13.53 -22.27
CA SER A 188 2.76 -13.82 -20.97
C SER A 188 3.39 -12.57 -20.37
N ASP A 189 4.09 -11.77 -21.17
CA ASP A 189 4.67 -10.49 -20.76
C ASP A 189 3.55 -9.53 -20.29
N ALA A 190 2.49 -9.37 -21.09
CA ALA A 190 1.33 -8.56 -20.72
C ALA A 190 0.61 -9.06 -19.46
N LEU A 191 0.52 -10.39 -19.25
CA LEU A 191 -0.05 -10.98 -18.04
C LEU A 191 0.80 -10.62 -16.81
N CYS A 192 2.13 -10.77 -16.90
CA CYS A 192 3.06 -10.39 -15.83
C CYS A 192 2.95 -8.89 -15.49
N GLU A 193 2.92 -8.01 -16.50
CA GLU A 193 2.73 -6.57 -16.32
C GLU A 193 1.40 -6.25 -15.63
N THR A 194 0.31 -6.91 -16.07
CA THR A 194 -1.03 -6.69 -15.50
C THR A 194 -1.12 -7.17 -14.05
N GLU A 195 -0.51 -8.31 -13.73
CA GLU A 195 -0.44 -8.83 -12.35
C GLU A 195 0.41 -7.91 -11.44
N GLY A 196 1.52 -7.39 -11.96
CA GLY A 196 2.33 -6.37 -11.29
C GLY A 196 1.53 -5.10 -11.00
N ALA A 197 0.83 -4.57 -12.00
CA ALA A 197 -0.04 -3.39 -11.86
C ALA A 197 -1.18 -3.63 -10.85
N LEU A 198 -1.77 -4.83 -10.85
CA LEU A 198 -2.80 -5.21 -9.88
C LEU A 198 -2.25 -5.21 -8.44
N GLY A 199 -1.04 -5.73 -8.24
CA GLY A 199 -0.33 -5.68 -6.97
C GLY A 199 -0.09 -4.24 -6.49
N ALA A 200 0.41 -3.38 -7.37
CA ALA A 200 0.65 -1.97 -7.08
C ALA A 200 -0.63 -1.21 -6.70
N LEU A 201 -1.73 -1.43 -7.43
CA LEU A 201 -3.03 -0.83 -7.12
C LEU A 201 -3.56 -1.28 -5.75
N LEU A 202 -3.38 -2.56 -5.41
CA LEU A 202 -3.80 -3.08 -4.11
C LEU A 202 -3.02 -2.42 -2.97
N ASP A 203 -1.71 -2.27 -3.14
CA ASP A 203 -0.84 -1.60 -2.16
C ASP A 203 -1.21 -0.12 -2.03
N ALA A 204 -1.33 0.61 -3.14
CA ALA A 204 -1.76 2.02 -3.14
C ALA A 204 -3.11 2.20 -2.41
N ARG A 205 -4.06 1.29 -2.62
CA ARG A 205 -5.34 1.29 -1.90
C ARG A 205 -5.17 1.03 -0.41
N ARG A 206 -4.33 0.08 -0.01
CA ARG A 206 -4.07 -0.24 1.40
C ARG A 206 -3.48 0.97 2.11
N PHE A 207 -2.50 1.65 1.51
CA PHE A 207 -1.92 2.87 2.06
C PHE A 207 -2.94 3.99 2.18
N THR A 208 -3.64 4.30 1.08
CA THR A 208 -4.66 5.35 1.08
C THR A 208 -5.76 5.06 2.12
N LYS A 209 -6.18 3.79 2.24
CA LYS A 209 -7.16 3.37 3.24
C LYS A 209 -6.62 3.61 4.65
N ALA A 210 -5.41 3.19 4.95
CA ALA A 210 -4.83 3.31 6.27
C ALA A 210 -4.62 4.79 6.67
N VAL A 211 -4.15 5.65 5.76
CA VAL A 211 -4.13 7.11 5.94
C VAL A 211 -5.54 7.65 6.23
N CYS A 212 -6.57 7.19 5.50
CA CYS A 212 -7.95 7.62 5.73
C CYS A 212 -8.61 7.04 7.00
N CYS A 213 -8.03 6.00 7.61
CA CYS A 213 -8.61 5.25 8.73
C CYS A 213 -8.20 5.78 10.11
N VAL A 214 -7.52 6.92 10.18
CA VAL A 214 -7.19 7.61 11.44
C VAL A 214 -8.47 7.90 12.26
N PRO A 215 -8.46 7.75 13.60
CA PRO A 215 -9.58 8.12 14.46
C PRO A 215 -10.00 9.58 14.28
N ARG A 216 -11.28 9.88 14.51
CA ARG A 216 -11.78 11.27 14.44
C ARG A 216 -11.38 12.08 15.68
N HIS A 217 -11.40 11.45 16.84
CA HIS A 217 -11.05 12.07 18.11
C HIS A 217 -9.53 12.00 18.34
N PRO A 218 -8.86 13.10 18.75
CA PRO A 218 -7.42 13.09 19.02
C PRO A 218 -7.05 12.10 20.13
N ASP A 219 -7.82 12.01 21.21
CA ASP A 219 -7.53 11.08 22.31
C ASP A 219 -7.62 9.61 21.87
N ALA A 220 -8.52 9.28 20.93
CA ALA A 220 -8.58 7.94 20.36
C ALA A 220 -7.35 7.63 19.50
N ALA A 221 -6.76 8.65 18.85
CA ALA A 221 -5.51 8.50 18.12
C ALA A 221 -4.32 8.32 19.08
N ALA A 222 -4.26 9.09 20.17
CA ALA A 222 -3.25 8.94 21.21
C ALA A 222 -3.33 7.56 21.89
N ALA A 223 -4.54 7.09 22.22
CA ALA A 223 -4.76 5.76 22.78
C ALA A 223 -4.34 4.65 21.81
N ALA A 224 -4.61 4.82 20.51
CA ALA A 224 -4.16 3.86 19.48
C ALA A 224 -2.63 3.83 19.32
N ALA A 225 -1.96 4.96 19.52
CA ALA A 225 -0.50 5.06 19.47
C ALA A 225 0.18 4.52 20.74
N ALA A 226 -0.45 4.67 21.91
CA ALA A 226 0.04 4.17 23.19
C ALA A 226 -0.20 2.67 23.39
N ALA A 227 -1.10 2.06 22.61
CA ALA A 227 -1.36 0.62 22.68
C ALA A 227 -0.08 -0.16 22.31
N PRO A 228 0.44 -1.04 23.20
CA PRO A 228 1.69 -1.75 22.96
C PRO A 228 1.60 -2.61 21.69
N ALA A 229 2.58 -2.44 20.80
CA ALA A 229 2.68 -3.17 19.53
C ALA A 229 2.74 -4.71 19.69
N ALA A 230 2.96 -5.21 20.91
CA ALA A 230 3.07 -6.62 21.25
C ALA A 230 1.80 -7.46 21.00
N ALA A 231 0.63 -6.85 20.80
CA ALA A 231 -0.61 -7.58 20.51
C ALA A 231 -0.79 -8.00 19.04
N ALA A 232 0.19 -7.71 18.16
CA ALA A 232 0.16 -8.05 16.75
C ALA A 232 0.88 -9.36 16.39
N THR A 233 1.18 -10.22 17.37
CA THR A 233 1.62 -11.59 17.11
C THR A 233 0.46 -12.34 16.45
N PRO A 234 0.63 -12.93 15.24
CA PRO A 234 -0.40 -13.77 14.66
C PRO A 234 -0.65 -14.93 15.61
N ALA A 235 -1.89 -15.04 16.10
CA ALA A 235 -2.32 -16.10 16.99
C ALA A 235 -2.02 -17.45 16.33
N ALA A 236 -0.98 -18.13 16.84
CA ALA A 236 -0.85 -19.57 16.68
C ALA A 236 -2.05 -20.23 17.34
N ALA A 237 -2.63 -21.20 16.65
CA ALA A 237 -3.84 -21.92 17.05
C ALA A 237 -3.75 -22.46 18.48
N ALA A 238 -4.52 -21.88 19.41
CA ALA A 238 -4.83 -22.49 20.69
C ALA A 238 -6.18 -21.97 21.22
N GLU A 239 -7.10 -22.93 21.40
CA GLU A 239 -8.36 -22.96 22.16
C GLU A 239 -9.32 -21.75 22.16
N ALA A 240 -10.57 -22.04 21.79
CA ALA A 240 -11.68 -21.10 21.70
C ALA A 240 -12.12 -20.58 23.09
N PRO A 241 -12.10 -19.26 23.34
CA PRO A 241 -12.73 -18.69 24.52
C PRO A 241 -14.23 -18.43 24.29
N THR A 242 -14.98 -18.65 25.35
CA THR A 242 -16.43 -18.49 25.51
C THR A 242 -16.93 -17.11 25.05
N PRO A 243 -18.07 -17.01 24.32
CA PRO A 243 -18.55 -15.75 23.79
C PRO A 243 -19.07 -14.83 24.90
N THR A 244 -18.31 -13.78 25.20
CA THR A 244 -18.76 -12.65 26.03
C THR A 244 -19.62 -11.72 25.15
N PRO A 245 -20.76 -11.18 25.64
CA PRO A 245 -21.63 -10.30 24.85
C PRO A 245 -20.85 -9.07 24.36
N ALA A 246 -20.86 -8.88 23.04
CA ALA A 246 -20.14 -7.81 22.37
C ALA A 246 -20.60 -6.43 22.86
N THR A 247 -19.73 -5.76 23.62
CA THR A 247 -19.93 -4.36 24.00
C THR A 247 -19.84 -3.50 22.75
N PHE A 248 -20.94 -2.80 22.43
CA PHE A 248 -21.02 -1.83 21.35
C PHE A 248 -20.07 -0.66 21.67
N GLY A 249 -18.87 -0.68 21.09
CA GLY A 249 -17.82 0.29 21.43
C GLY A 249 -16.38 -0.20 21.25
N GLN A 250 -16.14 -1.47 20.91
CA GLN A 250 -14.79 -1.89 20.56
C GLN A 250 -14.28 -1.08 19.35
N PRO A 251 -13.08 -0.47 19.44
CA PRO A 251 -12.47 0.19 18.30
C PRO A 251 -12.34 -0.84 17.18
N CYS A 252 -13.10 -0.61 16.11
CA CYS A 252 -13.12 -1.47 14.94
C CYS A 252 -11.67 -1.78 14.51
N SER A 253 -11.40 -3.04 14.13
CA SER A 253 -10.08 -3.60 13.75
C SER A 253 -9.23 -2.75 12.80
N HIS A 254 -9.83 -1.72 12.20
CA HIS A 254 -9.26 -0.73 11.31
C HIS A 254 -8.45 0.38 12.00
N SER A 255 -8.72 0.72 13.27
CA SER A 255 -7.93 1.74 14.01
C SER A 255 -6.54 1.22 14.41
N ARG A 256 -6.40 -0.09 14.61
CA ARG A 256 -5.09 -0.75 14.81
C ARG A 256 -4.19 -0.64 13.58
N CYS A 257 -4.73 -0.49 12.37
CA CYS A 257 -3.93 -0.36 11.14
C CYS A 257 -3.14 0.95 11.03
N ALA A 258 -3.54 2.02 11.71
CA ALA A 258 -2.84 3.31 11.63
C ALA A 258 -1.50 3.30 12.38
N GLY A 259 -1.46 2.74 13.60
CA GLY A 259 -0.21 2.51 14.35
C GLY A 259 0.71 1.47 13.68
N VAL A 260 0.13 0.52 12.95
CA VAL A 260 0.89 -0.50 12.21
C VAL A 260 1.60 0.08 10.99
N LEU A 261 1.11 1.13 10.31
CA LEU A 261 1.85 1.70 9.18
C LEU A 261 3.20 2.31 9.57
N ALA A 262 3.29 2.98 10.73
CA ALA A 262 4.55 3.55 11.21
C ALA A 262 5.60 2.49 11.55
N LEU A 263 5.17 1.29 11.95
CA LEU A 263 6.04 0.17 12.34
C LEU A 263 6.19 -0.91 11.24
N ALA A 264 5.32 -0.94 10.22
CA ALA A 264 5.23 -2.03 9.24
C ALA A 264 5.45 -1.60 7.79
N LEU A 265 5.89 -0.37 7.52
CA LEU A 265 6.19 0.07 6.14
C LEU A 265 7.17 -0.88 5.39
N PRO A 266 8.23 -1.43 6.02
CA PRO A 266 9.09 -2.41 5.33
C PRO A 266 8.44 -3.79 5.13
N GLY A 267 7.56 -4.24 6.04
CA GLY A 267 7.01 -5.62 6.02
C GLY A 267 5.61 -5.79 5.43
N SER A 268 4.84 -4.71 5.25
CA SER A 268 3.43 -4.75 4.83
C SER A 268 3.20 -4.44 3.35
N MET A 269 4.21 -3.91 2.67
CA MET A 269 4.21 -3.66 1.23
C MET A 269 4.42 -4.98 0.50
N LYS A 270 3.38 -5.52 -0.16
CA LYS A 270 3.58 -6.72 -0.98
C LYS A 270 4.55 -6.40 -2.12
N GLY A 271 4.47 -5.22 -2.72
CA GLY A 271 5.40 -4.75 -3.75
C GLY A 271 6.83 -4.53 -3.26
N TYR A 272 7.03 -3.98 -2.06
CA TYR A 272 8.39 -3.85 -1.47
C TYR A 272 8.95 -5.21 -1.11
N ARG A 273 8.14 -6.08 -0.53
CA ARG A 273 8.55 -7.43 -0.18
C ARG A 273 8.87 -8.23 -1.43
N LEU A 274 8.05 -8.14 -2.48
CA LEU A 274 8.33 -8.75 -3.78
C LEU A 274 9.55 -8.12 -4.46
N LEU A 275 9.78 -6.82 -4.31
CA LEU A 275 11.01 -6.18 -4.80
C LEU A 275 12.23 -6.64 -4.01
N GLN A 276 12.11 -6.73 -2.68
CA GLN A 276 13.17 -7.20 -1.80
C GLN A 276 13.46 -8.68 -2.06
N GLU A 277 12.43 -9.52 -2.18
CA GLU A 277 12.51 -10.93 -2.57
C GLU A 277 13.09 -11.05 -3.97
N ALA A 278 12.63 -10.27 -4.96
CA ALA A 278 13.18 -10.31 -6.33
C ALA A 278 14.62 -9.79 -6.40
N VAL A 279 15.00 -8.77 -5.64
CA VAL A 279 16.38 -8.31 -5.52
C VAL A 279 17.22 -9.35 -4.80
N THR A 280 16.70 -9.98 -3.73
CA THR A 280 17.39 -11.05 -3.00
C THR A 280 17.54 -12.30 -3.86
N GLU A 281 16.52 -12.67 -4.64
CA GLU A 281 16.54 -13.78 -5.59
C GLU A 281 17.42 -13.46 -6.78
N ALA A 282 17.42 -12.23 -7.31
CA ALA A 282 18.34 -11.81 -8.36
C ALA A 282 19.79 -11.86 -7.86
N VAL A 283 20.05 -11.33 -6.65
CA VAL A 283 21.35 -11.42 -5.98
C VAL A 283 21.72 -12.88 -5.74
N GLN A 284 20.81 -13.73 -5.24
CA GLN A 284 21.06 -15.16 -5.05
C GLN A 284 21.26 -15.91 -6.35
N ALA A 285 20.50 -15.63 -7.41
CA ALA A 285 20.64 -16.27 -8.72
C ALA A 285 21.94 -15.84 -9.42
N VAL A 286 22.42 -14.64 -9.12
CA VAL A 286 23.73 -14.14 -9.54
C VAL A 286 24.84 -14.81 -8.71
N LEU A 287 24.65 -15.01 -7.40
CA LEU A 287 25.67 -15.53 -6.47
C LEU A 287 25.73 -17.07 -6.34
N LEU A 288 24.65 -17.81 -6.65
CA LEU A 288 24.59 -19.27 -6.53
C LEU A 288 24.68 -19.93 -7.91
N PRO A 289 25.75 -20.68 -8.21
CA PRO A 289 25.81 -21.48 -9.42
C PRO A 289 24.69 -22.52 -9.42
N THR A 290 23.95 -22.61 -10.53
CA THR A 290 22.79 -23.50 -10.64
C THR A 290 23.19 -24.96 -10.43
N ALA A 291 22.49 -25.65 -9.53
CA ALA A 291 22.77 -27.03 -9.08
C ALA A 291 22.81 -28.12 -10.18
N LYS A 292 22.57 -27.77 -11.45
CA LYS A 292 22.70 -28.69 -12.59
C LYS A 292 24.15 -29.01 -12.97
N GLU A 293 25.13 -28.29 -12.43
CA GLU A 293 26.56 -28.53 -12.71
C GLU A 293 27.16 -29.73 -11.95
N GLN A 294 26.46 -30.37 -11.00
CA GLN A 294 27.08 -31.48 -10.25
C GLN A 294 27.17 -32.82 -10.99
N HIS A 295 26.41 -33.03 -12.07
CA HIS A 295 26.42 -34.31 -12.81
C HIS A 295 27.47 -34.37 -13.93
N GLN A 296 28.12 -33.24 -14.24
CA GLN A 296 29.15 -33.12 -15.28
C GLN A 296 30.58 -33.22 -14.69
N ARG A 297 30.71 -33.77 -13.46
CA ARG A 297 31.94 -33.82 -12.64
C ARG A 297 33.10 -34.66 -13.20
N GLN A 298 32.86 -35.49 -14.21
CA GLN A 298 33.90 -36.36 -14.77
C GLN A 298 34.56 -35.80 -16.04
N ARG A 299 33.92 -34.84 -16.73
CA ARG A 299 34.57 -33.98 -17.74
C ARG A 299 35.14 -32.68 -17.12
N GLN A 300 34.84 -32.44 -15.84
CA GLN A 300 35.12 -31.20 -15.13
C GLN A 300 36.54 -31.02 -14.63
N GLN A 301 37.42 -32.01 -14.55
CA GLN A 301 38.75 -31.72 -13.96
C GLN A 301 39.64 -30.82 -14.84
N GLN A 302 39.52 -30.87 -16.17
CA GLN A 302 40.20 -29.92 -17.06
C GLN A 302 39.40 -28.62 -17.23
N GLN A 303 38.06 -28.69 -17.23
CA GLN A 303 37.21 -27.50 -17.22
C GLN A 303 37.34 -26.72 -15.89
N GLN A 304 37.60 -27.37 -14.76
CA GLN A 304 37.70 -26.79 -13.42
C GLN A 304 38.84 -25.79 -13.28
N GLN A 305 39.97 -25.97 -13.99
CA GLN A 305 41.03 -24.97 -13.97
C GLN A 305 40.63 -23.71 -14.74
N HIS A 306 39.87 -23.88 -15.83
CA HIS A 306 39.39 -22.77 -16.66
C HIS A 306 38.20 -22.04 -16.01
N ASP A 307 37.30 -22.78 -15.38
CA ASP A 307 36.15 -22.27 -14.65
C ASP A 307 36.58 -21.64 -13.32
N GLN A 308 37.58 -22.18 -12.60
CA GLN A 308 38.17 -21.50 -11.42
C GLN A 308 38.78 -20.15 -11.79
N GLN A 309 39.38 -20.01 -12.98
CA GLN A 309 39.88 -18.72 -13.44
C GLN A 309 38.75 -17.77 -13.85
N ARG A 310 37.67 -18.25 -14.48
CA ARG A 310 36.48 -17.43 -14.78
C ARG A 310 35.72 -17.00 -13.52
N ASP A 311 35.54 -17.90 -12.57
CA ASP A 311 34.87 -17.62 -11.31
C ASP A 311 35.67 -16.61 -10.49
N GLN A 312 37.01 -16.71 -10.48
CA GLN A 312 37.87 -15.69 -9.84
C GLN A 312 37.74 -14.30 -10.49
N GLN A 313 37.38 -14.21 -11.78
CA GLN A 313 37.22 -12.93 -12.47
C GLN A 313 35.81 -12.34 -12.35
N HIS A 314 34.75 -13.16 -12.36
CA HIS A 314 33.36 -12.68 -12.33
C HIS A 314 32.78 -12.51 -10.92
N HIS A 315 33.25 -13.29 -9.94
CA HIS A 315 32.78 -13.20 -8.56
C HIS A 315 32.96 -11.82 -7.88
N PRO A 316 34.11 -11.11 -8.02
CA PRO A 316 34.26 -9.81 -7.35
C PRO A 316 33.28 -8.75 -7.87
N GLN A 317 32.91 -8.80 -9.15
CA GLN A 317 31.99 -7.84 -9.74
C GLN A 317 30.53 -8.07 -9.28
N GLN A 318 30.12 -9.33 -9.15
CA GLN A 318 28.80 -9.69 -8.62
C GLN A 318 28.66 -9.36 -7.13
N GLU A 319 29.69 -9.63 -6.32
CA GLU A 319 29.69 -9.23 -4.92
C GLU A 319 29.65 -7.71 -4.77
N GLN A 320 30.39 -6.98 -5.61
CA GLN A 320 30.35 -5.52 -5.59
C GLN A 320 28.95 -5.00 -5.90
N LEU A 321 28.30 -5.55 -6.94
CA LEU A 321 26.92 -5.21 -7.30
C LEU A 321 25.96 -5.46 -6.12
N GLY A 322 26.09 -6.61 -5.44
CA GLY A 322 25.29 -6.93 -4.27
C GLY A 322 25.48 -5.91 -3.13
N ARG A 323 26.72 -5.55 -2.81
CA ARG A 323 27.03 -4.55 -1.77
C ARG A 323 26.50 -3.16 -2.12
N GLU A 324 26.56 -2.75 -3.38
CA GLU A 324 26.02 -1.46 -3.84
C GLU A 324 24.49 -1.42 -3.70
N LEU A 325 23.79 -2.49 -4.08
CA LEU A 325 22.34 -2.63 -3.90
C LEU A 325 21.93 -2.58 -2.42
N GLU A 326 22.63 -3.32 -1.56
CA GLU A 326 22.39 -3.30 -0.12
C GLU A 326 22.62 -1.90 0.48
N ALA A 327 23.68 -1.21 0.07
CA ALA A 327 23.98 0.15 0.51
C ALA A 327 22.87 1.14 0.10
N HIS A 328 22.35 1.03 -1.13
CA HIS A 328 21.23 1.87 -1.59
C HIS A 328 19.94 1.64 -0.79
N LEU A 329 19.60 0.38 -0.52
CA LEU A 329 18.42 0.02 0.29
C LEU A 329 18.58 0.47 1.75
N GLY A 330 19.77 0.32 2.33
CA GLY A 330 20.12 0.79 3.67
C GLY A 330 19.98 2.30 3.81
N ALA A 331 20.53 3.07 2.85
CA ALA A 331 20.42 4.52 2.82
C ALA A 331 18.97 5.00 2.68
N CYS A 332 18.16 4.34 1.84
CA CYS A 332 16.74 4.65 1.70
C CYS A 332 15.98 4.41 3.02
N THR A 333 16.24 3.30 3.69
CA THR A 333 15.63 2.96 4.98
C THR A 333 15.99 3.99 6.07
N ALA A 334 17.26 4.36 6.17
CA ALA A 334 17.72 5.39 7.11
C ALA A 334 17.06 6.75 6.84
N ARG A 335 16.90 7.13 5.57
CA ARG A 335 16.23 8.38 5.18
C ARG A 335 14.74 8.38 5.54
N MET A 336 14.04 7.27 5.32
CA MET A 336 12.64 7.14 5.76
C MET A 336 12.51 7.27 7.28
N ALA A 337 13.40 6.64 8.05
CA ALA A 337 13.42 6.77 9.50
C ALA A 337 13.70 8.21 9.96
N ALA A 338 14.63 8.91 9.30
CA ALA A 338 14.91 10.32 9.58
C ALA A 338 13.71 11.23 9.29
N LEU A 339 13.00 11.01 8.18
CA LEU A 339 11.76 11.73 7.85
C LEU A 339 10.67 11.50 8.90
N GLN A 340 10.55 10.28 9.43
CA GLN A 340 9.61 9.98 10.52
C GLN A 340 10.01 10.68 11.83
N ALA A 341 11.31 10.77 12.14
CA ALA A 341 11.81 11.41 13.34
C ALA A 341 11.65 12.95 13.30
N ALA A 342 11.99 13.58 12.17
CA ALA A 342 11.92 15.04 11.99
C ALA A 342 10.48 15.60 12.09
N GLN A 343 9.47 14.75 11.88
CA GLN A 343 8.06 15.15 11.87
C GLN A 343 7.35 14.94 13.21
N ARG A 344 8.06 14.52 14.28
CA ARG A 344 7.49 14.48 15.64
C ARG A 344 7.36 15.85 16.30
N GLY A 345 7.58 16.94 15.57
CA GLY A 345 7.41 18.31 16.09
C GLY A 345 5.95 18.56 16.50
N ASP A 346 5.76 19.46 17.47
CA ASP A 346 4.48 19.80 18.12
C ASP A 346 3.39 20.37 17.19
N SER A 347 3.46 20.23 15.86
CA SER A 347 2.49 20.76 14.89
C SER A 347 1.12 20.05 14.89
N GLY A 348 0.71 19.48 16.02
CA GLY A 348 -0.51 18.71 16.19
C GLY A 348 -1.77 19.58 16.33
N PHE A 349 -2.92 18.90 16.36
CA PHE A 349 -4.23 19.51 16.59
C PHE A 349 -4.28 20.36 17.87
N ALA A 350 -3.62 19.93 18.95
CA ALA A 350 -3.55 20.69 20.20
C ALA A 350 -2.83 22.03 20.02
N ALA A 351 -1.64 22.04 19.42
CA ALA A 351 -0.90 23.26 19.17
C ALA A 351 -1.65 24.24 18.26
N LEU A 352 -2.42 23.75 17.27
CA LEU A 352 -3.30 24.61 16.48
C LEU A 352 -4.35 25.31 17.37
N VAL A 353 -5.02 24.58 18.26
CA VAL A 353 -6.04 25.15 19.15
C VAL A 353 -5.41 26.13 20.15
N ASP A 354 -4.24 25.80 20.70
CA ASP A 354 -3.52 26.67 21.64
C ASP A 354 -3.01 27.96 20.96
N THR A 355 -2.55 27.84 19.71
CA THR A 355 -2.15 28.99 18.86
C THR A 355 -3.36 29.88 18.56
N LEU A 356 -4.50 29.29 18.17
CA LEU A 356 -5.75 30.04 17.95
C LEU A 356 -6.19 30.78 19.22
N SER A 357 -6.14 30.09 20.36
CA SER A 357 -6.53 30.64 21.65
C SER A 357 -5.65 31.83 22.05
N SER A 358 -4.34 31.68 21.94
CA SER A 358 -3.36 32.69 22.35
C SER A 358 -3.29 33.88 21.38
N GLU A 359 -3.17 33.64 20.08
CA GLU A 359 -3.03 34.72 19.08
C GLU A 359 -4.31 35.55 18.95
N LEU A 360 -5.48 34.90 18.99
CA LEU A 360 -6.77 35.58 18.81
C LEU A 360 -7.41 35.98 20.16
N ARG A 361 -6.73 35.70 21.28
CA ARG A 361 -7.21 35.97 22.65
C ARG A 361 -8.64 35.45 22.87
N LEU A 362 -8.89 34.21 22.43
CA LEU A 362 -10.21 33.60 22.58
C LEU A 362 -10.53 33.41 24.06
N SER A 363 -11.78 33.63 24.44
CA SER A 363 -12.24 33.22 25.77
C SER A 363 -12.12 31.69 25.91
N PRO A 364 -11.95 31.14 27.13
CA PRO A 364 -11.88 29.70 27.34
C PRO A 364 -13.06 28.93 26.72
N ALA A 365 -14.28 29.48 26.83
CA ALA A 365 -15.48 28.89 26.21
C ALA A 365 -15.43 28.92 24.67
N SER A 366 -14.94 29.99 24.06
CA SER A 366 -14.77 30.09 22.60
C SER A 366 -13.70 29.12 22.08
N ALA A 367 -12.56 29.04 22.77
CA ALA A 367 -11.50 28.09 22.43
C ALA A 367 -11.99 26.64 22.54
N TRP A 368 -12.74 26.32 23.59
CA TRP A 368 -13.40 25.02 23.77
C TRP A 368 -14.38 24.72 22.64
N PHE A 369 -15.27 25.66 22.32
CA PHE A 369 -16.21 25.52 21.21
C PHE A 369 -15.49 25.27 19.87
N VAL A 370 -14.44 26.03 19.55
CA VAL A 370 -13.64 25.85 18.33
C VAL A 370 -13.02 24.45 18.27
N ARG A 371 -12.47 23.96 19.39
CA ARG A 371 -11.94 22.60 19.51
C ARG A 371 -13.02 21.56 19.22
N CYS A 372 -14.16 21.64 19.89
CA CYS A 372 -15.29 20.73 19.69
C CYS A 372 -15.81 20.75 18.25
N ALA A 373 -15.98 21.93 17.65
CA ALA A 373 -16.41 22.07 16.26
C ALA A 373 -15.40 21.43 15.28
N LEU A 374 -14.09 21.62 15.49
CA LEU A 374 -13.07 20.97 14.68
C LEU A 374 -13.10 19.44 14.82
N ILE A 375 -13.32 18.90 16.02
CA ILE A 375 -13.42 17.45 16.22
C ILE A 375 -14.70 16.92 15.57
N ALA A 376 -15.85 17.51 15.89
CA ALA A 376 -17.18 17.15 15.39
C ALA A 376 -17.23 17.10 13.85
N ARG A 377 -16.66 18.12 13.20
CA ARG A 377 -16.68 18.26 11.74
C ARG A 377 -15.50 17.58 11.05
N GLY A 378 -14.62 16.93 11.81
CA GLY A 378 -13.52 16.11 11.29
C GLY A 378 -12.27 16.88 10.86
N GLY A 379 -12.10 18.12 11.31
CA GLY A 379 -10.91 18.94 11.10
C GLY A 379 -9.67 18.33 11.76
N ALA A 380 -9.78 17.84 13.00
CA ALA A 380 -8.69 17.13 13.68
C ALA A 380 -8.20 15.93 12.83
N LYS A 381 -9.13 15.09 12.36
CA LYS A 381 -8.82 13.99 11.46
C LYS A 381 -8.21 14.45 10.13
N ALA A 382 -8.74 15.52 9.53
CA ALA A 382 -8.26 16.02 8.25
C ALA A 382 -6.79 16.45 8.33
N LEU A 383 -6.39 17.12 9.42
CA LEU A 383 -5.00 17.50 9.67
C LEU A 383 -4.07 16.29 9.77
N VAL A 384 -4.45 15.29 10.55
CA VAL A 384 -3.65 14.06 10.66
C VAL A 384 -3.57 13.34 9.32
N VAL A 385 -4.67 13.25 8.57
CA VAL A 385 -4.68 12.68 7.20
C VAL A 385 -3.72 13.43 6.28
N ALA A 386 -3.67 14.76 6.35
CA ALA A 386 -2.79 15.57 5.52
C ALA A 386 -1.31 15.38 5.90
N GLU A 387 -1.01 15.24 7.18
CA GLU A 387 0.33 14.91 7.66
C GLU A 387 0.77 13.51 7.24
N GLU A 388 -0.06 12.49 7.46
CA GLU A 388 0.21 11.12 7.06
C GLU A 388 0.34 10.97 5.53
N ALA A 389 -0.42 11.72 4.76
CA ALA A 389 -0.28 11.76 3.30
C ALA A 389 1.07 12.36 2.87
N ARG A 390 1.55 13.41 3.55
CA ARG A 390 2.89 13.97 3.29
C ARG A 390 4.00 12.97 3.64
N LYS A 391 3.89 12.28 4.78
CA LYS A 391 4.81 11.20 5.18
C LYS A 391 4.88 10.11 4.13
N LEU A 392 3.72 9.61 3.73
CA LEU A 392 3.62 8.57 2.71
C LEU A 392 4.23 9.03 1.38
N THR A 393 3.93 10.26 0.94
CA THR A 393 4.48 10.81 -0.31
C THR A 393 6.00 10.88 -0.26
N ALA A 394 6.57 11.39 0.83
CA ALA A 394 8.01 11.47 1.00
C ALA A 394 8.67 10.08 1.01
N ALA A 395 8.07 9.12 1.70
CA ALA A 395 8.53 7.73 1.71
C ALA A 395 8.47 7.09 0.30
N MET A 396 7.37 7.31 -0.44
CA MET A 396 7.24 6.80 -1.81
C MET A 396 8.25 7.44 -2.77
N CYS A 397 8.53 8.75 -2.65
CA CYS A 397 9.60 9.39 -3.41
C CYS A 397 10.98 8.78 -3.07
N CYS A 398 11.25 8.52 -1.79
CA CYS A 398 12.49 7.90 -1.37
C CYS A 398 12.66 6.50 -1.98
N LEU A 399 11.58 5.72 -1.93
CA LEU A 399 11.55 4.37 -2.50
C LEU A 399 11.71 4.40 -4.02
N LEU A 400 11.00 5.29 -4.72
CA LEU A 400 11.12 5.43 -6.16
C LEU A 400 12.57 5.71 -6.57
N GLU A 401 13.23 6.65 -5.90
CA GLU A 401 14.64 6.96 -6.15
C GLU A 401 15.55 5.74 -5.93
N ALA A 402 15.32 4.97 -4.86
CA ALA A 402 16.06 3.74 -4.59
C ALA A 402 15.84 2.70 -5.69
N CYS A 403 14.59 2.47 -6.10
CA CYS A 403 14.26 1.56 -7.21
C CYS A 403 14.92 1.98 -8.51
N THR A 404 14.90 3.29 -8.85
CA THR A 404 15.55 3.81 -10.05
C THR A 404 17.06 3.60 -10.01
N LYS A 405 17.69 3.81 -8.85
CA LYS A 405 19.13 3.54 -8.66
C LYS A 405 19.44 2.06 -8.83
N CYS A 406 18.72 1.17 -8.14
CA CYS A 406 18.91 -0.27 -8.27
C CYS A 406 18.72 -0.75 -9.73
N ALA A 407 17.71 -0.24 -10.42
CA ALA A 407 17.47 -0.57 -11.83
C ALA A 407 18.64 -0.11 -12.74
N ALA A 408 19.19 1.09 -12.49
CA ALA A 408 20.37 1.58 -13.21
C ALA A 408 21.60 0.70 -12.92
N THR A 409 21.88 0.38 -11.65
CA THR A 409 23.02 -0.48 -11.28
C THR A 409 22.91 -1.87 -11.91
N LEU A 410 21.72 -2.46 -11.95
CA LEU A 410 21.48 -3.73 -12.62
C LEU A 410 21.70 -3.64 -14.13
N ALA A 411 21.23 -2.57 -14.77
CA ALA A 411 21.44 -2.35 -16.20
C ALA A 411 22.94 -2.20 -16.55
N ASP A 412 23.68 -1.47 -15.72
CA ASP A 412 25.13 -1.29 -15.88
C ASP A 412 25.88 -2.61 -15.65
N GLY A 413 25.44 -3.42 -14.67
CA GLY A 413 25.98 -4.75 -14.42
C GLY A 413 25.79 -5.69 -15.62
N VAL A 414 24.58 -5.72 -16.21
CA VAL A 414 24.29 -6.52 -17.41
C VAL A 414 25.11 -6.03 -18.60
N ALA A 415 25.20 -4.72 -18.82
CA ALA A 415 25.98 -4.16 -19.92
C ALA A 415 27.48 -4.49 -19.78
N ALA A 416 28.02 -4.45 -18.56
CA ALA A 416 29.41 -4.83 -18.29
C ALA A 416 29.67 -6.32 -18.55
N MET A 417 28.70 -7.19 -18.21
CA MET A 417 28.78 -8.62 -18.51
C MET A 417 28.70 -8.90 -20.02
N GLU A 418 27.90 -8.15 -20.78
CA GLU A 418 27.82 -8.26 -22.25
C GLU A 418 29.04 -7.69 -22.97
N ALA A 419 29.68 -6.66 -22.41
CA ALA A 419 30.87 -6.02 -22.97
C ALA A 419 32.16 -6.81 -22.72
N ALA A 420 32.15 -7.80 -21.82
CA ALA A 420 33.30 -8.66 -21.57
C ALA A 420 33.72 -9.36 -22.88
N PRO A 421 34.98 -9.18 -23.34
CA PRO A 421 35.41 -9.77 -24.59
C PRO A 421 35.26 -11.30 -24.52
N PRO A 422 34.81 -11.94 -25.62
CA PRO A 422 34.76 -13.39 -25.65
C PRO A 422 36.16 -13.94 -25.35
N PRO A 423 36.26 -15.05 -24.59
CA PRO A 423 37.55 -15.59 -24.17
C PRO A 423 38.47 -15.82 -25.39
N ALA A 424 39.67 -15.25 -25.33
CA ALA A 424 40.63 -15.19 -26.43
C ALA A 424 41.08 -16.58 -26.93
N ASP A 425 40.88 -17.63 -26.14
CA ASP A 425 41.29 -19.00 -26.44
C ASP A 425 40.23 -19.82 -27.19
N ALA A 426 39.08 -19.22 -27.56
CA ALA A 426 38.22 -19.79 -28.59
C ALA A 426 38.87 -19.57 -29.97
N ALA A 427 40.03 -20.20 -30.21
CA ALA A 427 40.60 -20.31 -31.54
C ALA A 427 39.49 -20.84 -32.47
N PRO A 428 39.21 -20.16 -33.59
CA PRO A 428 38.22 -20.66 -34.53
C PRO A 428 38.68 -22.05 -34.95
N ALA A 429 37.90 -23.08 -34.60
CA ALA A 429 38.13 -24.42 -35.10
C ALA A 429 38.21 -24.32 -36.62
N GLU A 430 39.44 -24.41 -37.15
CA GLU A 430 39.70 -24.25 -38.56
C GLU A 430 38.82 -25.20 -39.36
N ALA A 431 38.02 -24.60 -40.23
CA ALA A 431 37.68 -25.07 -41.56
C ALA A 431 37.88 -26.58 -41.82
N ARG A 432 36.88 -27.40 -41.50
CA ARG A 432 36.63 -28.64 -42.24
C ARG A 432 35.34 -28.52 -43.06
N GLY A 433 35.52 -28.10 -44.32
CA GLY A 433 34.72 -28.57 -45.45
C GLY A 433 33.66 -27.61 -46.00
N PRO A 434 33.64 -27.37 -47.33
CA PRO A 434 32.61 -26.56 -47.98
C PRO A 434 31.31 -27.37 -48.08
N ARG A 435 30.30 -27.04 -47.28
CA ARG A 435 28.92 -27.41 -47.59
C ARG A 435 28.21 -26.17 -48.12
N ALA A 436 28.06 -26.16 -49.45
CA ALA A 436 27.20 -25.25 -50.18
C ALA A 436 25.83 -25.13 -49.48
N ARG A 437 25.46 -23.91 -49.09
CA ARG A 437 24.07 -23.59 -48.76
C ARG A 437 23.66 -22.34 -49.51
N HIS A 438 22.65 -22.56 -50.34
CA HIS A 438 21.79 -21.59 -50.99
C HIS A 438 21.47 -20.38 -50.10
N ASP A 439 21.70 -19.21 -50.68
CA ASP A 439 21.04 -17.96 -50.34
C ASP A 439 19.52 -18.15 -50.26
N LEU A 440 18.89 -17.64 -49.19
CA LEU A 440 17.54 -17.08 -49.24
C LEU A 440 17.31 -16.18 -48.00
N LEU A 441 17.37 -14.88 -48.26
CA LEU A 441 16.53 -13.79 -47.75
C LEU A 441 16.46 -13.52 -46.22
N ARG A 442 17.19 -12.47 -45.82
CA ARG A 442 16.85 -11.59 -44.67
C ARG A 442 15.70 -10.64 -45.02
N PRO A 443 14.87 -10.27 -44.03
CA PRO A 443 14.47 -8.88 -43.91
C PRO A 443 14.68 -8.28 -42.51
N SER A 444 15.50 -7.23 -42.53
CA SER A 444 15.44 -5.93 -41.87
C SER A 444 14.30 -5.61 -40.87
N ARG A 445 14.74 -5.00 -39.75
CA ARG A 445 14.15 -3.86 -39.00
C ARG A 445 12.83 -4.07 -38.25
N LEU A 446 12.89 -3.89 -36.93
CA LEU A 446 12.00 -2.98 -36.17
C LEU A 446 12.58 -2.68 -34.78
N ARG A 447 13.27 -1.53 -34.67
CA ARG A 447 13.45 -0.77 -33.42
C ARG A 447 12.34 0.28 -33.37
N ARG A 448 11.48 0.21 -32.35
CA ARG A 448 10.55 1.22 -31.76
C ARG A 448 9.61 0.42 -30.84
N ALA A 449 9.26 0.79 -29.61
CA ALA A 449 9.42 2.02 -28.87
C ALA A 449 9.44 1.70 -27.37
N SER A 450 10.35 2.34 -26.64
CA SER A 450 10.15 2.70 -25.24
C SER A 450 9.36 4.00 -25.24
N GLN A 451 8.21 4.02 -24.55
CA GLN A 451 7.53 5.17 -23.92
C GLN A 451 6.04 4.85 -23.72
N ALA A 452 5.67 4.46 -22.49
CA ALA A 452 4.42 4.84 -21.82
C ALA A 452 4.19 3.98 -20.56
N VAL A 453 4.75 4.40 -19.41
CA VAL A 453 4.09 4.42 -18.09
C VAL A 453 4.68 5.59 -17.31
#